data_AF-G7YYA7-F1
#
_entry.id   AF-G7YYA7-F1
#
_cell.length_a   1.000
_cell.length_b   1.000
_cell.length_c   1.000
_cell.angle_alpha   90.00
_cell.angle_beta   90.00
_cell.angle_gamma   90.00
#
_symmetry.space_group_name_H-M   'P 1'
#
loop_
_entity.id
_entity.type
_entity.pdbx_description
1 polymer ?
#
loop_
_entity_poly.entity_id
_entity_poly.type
_entity_poly.pdbx_seq_one_letter_code
_entity_poly.pdbx_strand_id
1 'polypeptide(L)' 'VCNGTPENPYLNPPAPVHIVTGSAGCSEGMDPFNPGGQPWSAFRSDDYGFTRMHIHNKTHLSVEQISVQQ' A
#
# COMPACT_ATOMS: atom_id res chain seq x y z
N VAL A 1 -8.15 -10.96 -7.62
CA VAL A 1 -8.30 -10.63 -6.18
C VAL A 1 -9.45 -11.45 -5.63
N CYS A 2 -9.30 -12.07 -4.47
CA CYS A 2 -10.33 -12.96 -3.92
C CYS A 2 -11.64 -12.17 -3.72
N ASN A 3 -12.67 -12.47 -4.52
CA ASN A 3 -14.03 -11.93 -4.45
C ASN A 3 -14.21 -10.42 -4.74
N GLY A 4 -13.22 -9.74 -5.32
CA GLY A 4 -13.35 -8.36 -5.83
C GLY A 4 -13.53 -8.32 -7.35
N THR A 5 -14.06 -7.21 -7.90
CA THR A 5 -14.05 -7.01 -9.36
C THR A 5 -12.62 -6.84 -9.86
N PRO A 6 -12.27 -7.33 -11.07
CA PRO A 6 -10.93 -7.12 -11.64
C PRO A 6 -10.57 -5.64 -11.76
N GLU A 7 -11.56 -4.79 -12.02
CA GLU A 7 -11.37 -3.36 -12.26
C GLU A 7 -11.18 -2.57 -10.95
N ASN A 8 -11.88 -2.94 -9.88
CA ASN A 8 -11.86 -2.23 -8.59
C ASN A 8 -11.80 -3.21 -7.39
N PRO A 9 -10.68 -3.94 -7.23
CA PRO A 9 -10.54 -4.96 -6.20
C PRO A 9 -10.54 -4.42 -4.75
N TYR A 10 -10.31 -3.12 -4.56
CA TYR A 10 -10.26 -2.46 -3.26
C TYR A 10 -11.52 -1.64 -2.94
N LEU A 11 -12.57 -1.75 -3.77
CA LEU A 11 -13.86 -1.16 -3.47
C LEU A 11 -14.66 -2.11 -2.56
N ASN A 12 -14.87 -1.71 -1.30
CA ASN A 12 -15.59 -2.50 -0.29
C ASN A 12 -15.12 -3.96 -0.17
N PRO A 13 -13.81 -4.20 0.07
CA PRO A 13 -13.29 -5.55 0.15
C PRO A 13 -13.88 -6.28 1.38
N PRO A 14 -14.14 -7.60 1.28
CA PRO A 14 -14.69 -8.40 2.38
C PRO A 14 -13.69 -8.60 3.53
N ALA A 15 -12.40 -8.32 3.31
CA ALA A 15 -11.33 -8.38 4.29
C ALA A 15 -10.58 -7.04 4.33
N PRO A 16 -9.96 -6.68 5.46
CA PRO A 16 -9.14 -5.47 5.56
C PRO A 16 -8.00 -5.44 4.54
N VAL A 17 -7.68 -4.25 4.04
CA VAL A 17 -6.48 -4.02 3.24
C VAL A 17 -5.30 -3.82 4.18
N HIS A 18 -4.26 -4.66 4.04
CA HIS A 18 -3.03 -4.52 4.82
C HIS A 18 -2.06 -3.60 4.09
N ILE A 19 -1.68 -2.49 4.72
CA ILE A 19 -0.75 -1.50 4.16
C ILE A 19 0.51 -1.50 5.02
N VAL A 20 1.66 -1.71 4.38
CA VAL A 20 2.97 -1.58 5.03
C VAL A 20 3.54 -0.21 4.68
N THR A 21 3.81 0.59 5.70
CA THR A 21 4.51 1.87 5.58
C THR A 21 5.62 1.92 6.62
N GLY A 22 6.86 1.83 6.16
CA GLY A 22 8.05 1.76 7.01
C GLY A 22 9.31 2.30 6.36
N SER A 23 9.22 2.80 5.12
CA SER A 23 10.33 3.39 4.37
C SER A 23 10.43 4.90 4.63
N ALA A 24 10.52 5.31 5.90
CA ALA A 24 10.61 6.74 6.24
C ALA A 24 12.02 7.34 6.05
N GLY A 25 13.05 6.50 5.88
CA GLY A 25 14.45 6.94 5.71
C GLY A 25 15.40 6.44 6.80
N CYS A 26 15.34 5.16 7.16
CA CYS A 26 16.30 4.58 8.12
C CYS A 26 17.72 4.55 7.55
N SER A 27 18.72 4.47 8.42
CA SER A 27 20.14 4.41 8.03
C SER A 27 20.55 3.06 7.43
N GLU A 28 19.75 2.03 7.67
CA GLU A 28 19.97 0.64 7.33
C GLU A 28 19.69 0.32 5.85
N GLY A 29 19.02 1.23 5.14
CA GLY A 29 18.61 1.00 3.76
C GLY A 29 17.24 0.32 3.64
N MET A 30 16.90 -0.11 2.43
CA MET A 30 15.68 -0.88 2.17
C MET A 30 15.99 -2.33 1.81
N ASP A 31 15.14 -3.23 2.32
CA ASP A 31 15.17 -4.64 1.95
C ASP A 31 14.56 -4.85 0.55
N PRO A 32 15.22 -5.64 -0.32
CA PRO A 32 14.72 -5.88 -1.66
C PRO A 32 13.48 -6.79 -1.64
N PHE A 33 12.59 -6.61 -2.63
CA PHE A 33 11.45 -7.50 -2.80
C PHE A 33 11.84 -8.86 -3.38
N ASN A 34 11.18 -9.92 -2.89
CA ASN A 34 11.29 -11.24 -3.47
C ASN A 34 10.80 -11.26 -4.94
N PRO A 35 11.54 -11.92 -5.86
CA PRO A 35 11.14 -12.11 -7.25
C PRO A 35 9.76 -12.76 -7.37
N GLY A 36 8.97 -12.35 -8.36
CA GLY A 36 7.64 -12.91 -8.64
C GLY A 36 6.53 -12.40 -7.73
N GLY A 37 6.85 -11.89 -6.53
CA GLY A 37 5.84 -11.42 -5.59
C GLY A 37 4.87 -12.50 -5.13
N GLN A 38 3.85 -12.09 -4.38
CA GLN A 38 2.83 -12.99 -3.87
C GLN A 38 1.46 -12.55 -4.41
N PRO A 39 0.52 -13.47 -4.66
CA PRO A 39 -0.77 -13.14 -5.27
C PRO A 39 -1.66 -12.23 -4.40
N TRP A 40 -1.38 -12.13 -3.11
CA TRP A 40 -2.04 -11.20 -2.18
C TRP A 40 -1.38 -9.82 -2.12
N SER A 41 -0.22 -9.64 -2.75
CA SER A 41 0.49 -8.37 -2.80
C SER A 41 0.00 -7.54 -3.98
N ALA A 42 -0.76 -6.49 -3.68
CA ALA A 42 -1.34 -5.57 -4.66
C ALA A 42 -0.30 -4.70 -5.38
N PHE A 43 0.50 -4.01 -4.58
CA PHE A 43 1.43 -2.97 -4.97
C PHE A 43 2.60 -2.99 -4.01
N ARG A 44 3.78 -2.67 -4.52
CA ARG A 44 5.05 -2.66 -3.80
C ARG A 44 5.90 -1.55 -4.38
N SER A 45 6.50 -0.74 -3.51
CA SER A 45 7.46 0.31 -3.88
C SER A 45 8.60 0.26 -2.87
N ASP A 46 9.82 0.42 -3.37
CA ASP A 46 11.09 0.54 -2.67
C ASP A 46 11.52 2.01 -2.56
N ASP A 47 10.56 2.94 -2.64
CA ASP A 47 10.82 4.36 -2.46
C ASP A 47 10.73 4.75 -0.97
N TYR A 48 11.61 5.66 -0.56
CA TYR A 48 11.46 6.36 0.71
C TYR A 48 10.30 7.33 0.61
N GLY A 49 9.57 7.50 1.71
CA GLY A 49 8.37 8.32 1.70
C GLY A 49 7.53 8.21 2.95
N PHE A 50 6.29 8.69 2.84
CA PHE A 50 5.31 8.63 3.90
C PHE A 50 3.93 8.32 3.36
N THR A 51 3.05 7.81 4.23
CA THR A 51 1.67 7.49 3.88
C THR A 51 0.73 8.53 4.47
N ARG A 52 -0.16 9.07 3.63
CA ARG A 52 -1.26 9.93 4.04
C ARG A 52 -2.55 9.13 3.99
N MET A 53 -3.25 9.06 5.11
CA MET A 53 -4.61 8.53 5.20
C MET A 53 -5.56 9.68 5.53
N HIS A 54 -6.60 9.86 4.72
CA HIS A 54 -7.62 10.87 4.93
C HIS A 54 -9.00 10.25 4.98
N ILE A 55 -9.67 10.38 6.13
CA ILE A 55 -11.03 9.87 6.34
C ILE A 55 -12.01 10.98 5.94
N HIS A 56 -12.71 10.79 4.82
CA HIS A 56 -13.67 11.78 4.33
C HIS A 56 -14.99 11.74 5.11
N ASN A 57 -15.46 10.54 5.44
CA ASN A 57 -16.71 10.29 6.17
C ASN A 57 -16.75 8.84 6.70
N LYS A 58 -17.91 8.39 7.20
CA LYS A 58 -18.10 7.04 7.76
C LYS A 58 -17.91 5.89 6.75
N THR A 59 -17.92 6.15 5.45
CA THR A 59 -17.87 5.13 4.40
C THR A 59 -16.70 5.30 3.43
N HIS A 60 -16.01 6.45 3.43
CA HIS A 60 -14.96 6.76 2.48
C HIS A 60 -13.69 7.25 3.16
N LEU A 61 -12.56 6.69 2.74
CA LEU A 61 -11.22 7.14 3.07
C LEU A 61 -10.36 7.08 1.80
N SER A 62 -9.34 7.94 1.74
CA SER A 62 -8.27 7.89 0.75
C SER A 62 -6.95 7.55 1.43
N VAL A 63 -6.13 6.75 0.75
CA VAL A 63 -4.76 6.42 1.17
C VAL A 63 -3.82 6.72 0.01
N GLU A 64 -2.75 7.45 0.29
CA GLU A 64 -1.72 7.83 -0.67
C GLU A 64 -0.35 7.52 -0.06
N GLN A 65 0.53 6.85 -0.81
CA GLN A 65 1.94 6.70 -0.47
C GLN A 65 2.72 7.71 -1.32
N ILE A 66 3.37 8.66 -0.67
CA ILE A 66 4.09 9.75 -1.32
C ILE A 66 5.58 9.44 -1.22
N SER A 67 6.22 9.21 -2.37
CA SER A 67 7.66 9.06 -2.44
C SER A 67 8.36 10.41 -2.26
N VAL A 68 9.51 10.39 -1.61
CA VAL A 68 10.35 11.55 -1.35
C VAL A 68 11.77 11.18 -1.79
N GLN A 69 12.36 12.03 -2.63
CA GLN A 69 13.78 11.95 -2.93
C GLN A 69 14.57 12.34 -1.68
N GLN A 70 15.42 11.43 -1.20
CA GLN A 70 16.45 11.75 -0.20
C GLN A 70 17.56 12.60 -0.83
#